data_AF-A0A382U8Q5-F1
#
_entry.id   AF-A0A382U8Q5-F1
#
_cell.length_a   1.000
_cell.length_b   1.000
_cell.length_c   1.000
_cell.angle_alpha   90.00
_cell.angle_beta   90.00
_cell.angle_gamma   90.00
#
_symmetry.space_group_name_H-M   'P 1'
#
loop_
_entity.id
_entity.type
_entity.pdbx_description
1 polymer ?
#
loop_
_entity_poly.entity_id
_entity_poly.type
_entity_poly.pdbx_seq_one_letter_code
_entity_poly.pdbx_strand_id
1 'polypeptide(L)'
;MKLLISKPFNLIAFNIVWFGCVIGRNDLIWLCAPLILGYATLLVWQKEVKFNQIAFPVCIGISVDSILTALGIFQFEETMLLVPLWLVFLWIAFSTTLCHSLLFIGRNKLAVVTTGAIALPLNYTIG
;
A
#
# COMPACT_ATOMS: atom_id res chain seq x y z
N MET A 1 -7.10 17.60 -15.02
CA MET A 1 -6.81 17.54 -13.56
C MET A 1 -7.97 16.97 -12.74
N LYS A 2 -9.24 17.38 -12.95
CA LYS A 2 -10.41 16.81 -12.23
C LYS A 2 -10.60 15.29 -12.40
N LEU A 3 -10.17 14.70 -13.53
CA LEU A 3 -10.34 13.27 -13.81
C LEU A 3 -9.45 12.38 -12.92
N LEU A 4 -8.20 12.82 -12.69
CA LEU A 4 -7.22 12.16 -11.82
C LEU A 4 -7.64 12.17 -10.34
N ILE A 5 -8.52 13.10 -9.95
CA ILE A 5 -9.00 13.25 -8.56
C ILE A 5 -10.35 12.53 -8.38
N SER A 6 -10.95 12.02 -9.46
CA SER A 6 -12.23 11.34 -9.36
C SER A 6 -12.05 10.06 -8.53
N LYS A 7 -12.87 9.92 -7.47
CA LYS A 7 -12.91 8.72 -6.62
C LYS A 7 -12.88 7.39 -7.40
N PRO A 8 -13.66 7.20 -8.50
CA PRO A 8 -13.61 5.95 -9.24
C PRO A 8 -12.28 5.75 -9.98
N PHE A 9 -11.66 6.80 -10.52
CA PHE A 9 -10.36 6.70 -11.19
C PHE A 9 -9.26 6.26 -10.22
N ASN A 10 -9.20 6.88 -9.04
CA ASN A 10 -8.23 6.52 -8.01
C ASN A 10 -8.43 5.09 -7.51
N LEU A 11 -9.68 4.63 -7.42
CA LEU A 11 -10.00 3.26 -7.04
C LEU A 11 -9.55 2.26 -8.12
N ILE A 12 -9.82 2.53 -9.39
CA ILE A 12 -9.42 1.65 -10.51
C ILE A 12 -7.89 1.63 -10.66
N ALA A 13 -7.24 2.79 -10.66
CA ALA A 13 -5.79 2.90 -10.77
C ALA A 13 -5.09 2.16 -9.62
N PHE A 14 -5.58 2.32 -8.38
CA PHE A 14 -5.07 1.56 -7.24
C PHE A 14 -5.22 0.05 -7.43
N ASN A 15 -6.40 -0.43 -7.84
CA ASN A 15 -6.62 -1.86 -8.04
C ASN A 15 -5.71 -2.43 -9.13
N ILE A 16 -5.52 -1.73 -10.25
CA ILE A 16 -4.62 -2.15 -11.33
C ILE A 16 -3.17 -2.26 -10.82
N VAL A 17 -2.72 -1.25 -10.09
CA VAL A 17 -1.36 -1.20 -9.53
C VAL A 17 -1.16 -2.28 -8.47
N TRP A 18 -2.15 -2.48 -7.60
CA TRP A 18 -2.15 -3.53 -6.58
C TRP A 18 -2.11 -4.92 -7.23
N PHE A 19 -2.98 -5.20 -8.19
CA PHE A 19 -2.98 -6.47 -8.93
C PHE A 19 -1.66 -6.69 -9.67
N GLY A 20 -1.10 -5.64 -10.29
CA GLY A 20 0.20 -5.69 -10.93
C GLY A 20 1.33 -6.04 -9.97
N CYS A 21 1.34 -5.47 -8.76
CA CYS A 21 2.32 -5.79 -7.73
C CYS A 21 2.15 -7.22 -7.17
N VAL A 22 0.92 -7.68 -6.95
CA VAL A 22 0.65 -9.01 -6.39
C VAL A 22 0.96 -10.12 -7.39
N ILE A 23 0.52 -9.97 -8.64
CA ILE A 23 0.73 -10.96 -9.69
C ILE A 23 2.18 -10.91 -10.20
N GLY A 24 2.69 -9.71 -10.42
CA GLY A 24 3.97 -9.50 -11.06
C GLY A 24 5.18 -9.50 -10.12
N ARG A 25 4.97 -9.41 -8.80
CA ARG A 25 5.99 -9.49 -7.73
C ARG A 25 7.30 -8.78 -8.13
N ASN A 26 8.40 -9.52 -8.24
CA ASN A 26 9.72 -9.00 -8.60
C ASN A 26 9.87 -8.70 -10.10
N ASP A 27 9.13 -9.35 -10.99
CA ASP A 27 9.28 -9.20 -12.44
C ASP A 27 8.74 -7.87 -12.96
N LEU A 28 7.56 -7.45 -12.47
CA LEU A 28 6.92 -6.20 -12.89
C LEU A 28 7.22 -5.01 -11.97
N ILE A 29 8.06 -5.21 -10.93
CA ILE A 29 8.38 -4.15 -9.96
C ILE A 29 8.85 -2.87 -10.66
N TRP A 30 9.67 -3.01 -11.70
CA TRP A 30 10.25 -1.90 -12.44
C TRP A 30 9.21 -1.05 -13.16
N LEU A 31 8.05 -1.64 -13.50
CA LEU A 31 6.93 -0.94 -14.11
C LEU A 31 5.99 -0.37 -13.04
N CYS A 32 5.69 -1.16 -11.99
CA CYS A 32 4.75 -0.76 -10.94
C CYS A 32 5.32 0.31 -10.01
N ALA A 33 6.59 0.24 -9.62
CA ALA A 33 7.24 1.18 -8.70
C ALA A 33 7.17 2.65 -9.16
N PRO A 34 7.56 3.01 -10.40
CA PRO A 34 7.47 4.40 -10.86
C PRO A 34 6.02 4.90 -10.95
N LEU A 35 5.06 4.02 -11.28
CA LEU A 35 3.64 4.37 -11.29
C LEU A 35 3.12 4.67 -9.87
N ILE A 36 3.49 3.86 -8.89
CA ILE A 36 3.14 4.05 -7.47
C ILE A 36 3.73 5.35 -6.94
N LEU A 37 5.03 5.56 -7.16
CA LEU A 37 5.72 6.75 -6.70
C LEU A 37 5.19 8.01 -7.40
N GLY A 38 4.96 7.94 -8.72
CA GLY A 38 4.36 9.03 -9.48
C GLY A 38 2.97 9.39 -8.94
N TYR A 39 2.14 8.40 -8.66
CA TYR A 39 0.81 8.63 -8.11
C TYR A 39 0.86 9.21 -6.68
N ALA A 40 1.68 8.62 -5.79
CA ALA A 40 1.83 9.09 -4.42
C ALA A 40 2.40 10.53 -4.35
N THR A 41 3.39 10.84 -5.18
CA THR A 41 3.97 12.19 -5.25
C THR A 41 2.98 13.21 -5.79
N LEU A 42 2.16 12.85 -6.80
CA LEU A 42 1.08 13.70 -7.30
C LEU A 42 0.06 14.02 -6.20
N LEU A 43 -0.35 13.04 -5.39
CA LEU A 43 -1.28 13.26 -4.27
C LEU A 43 -0.70 14.19 -3.20
N VAL A 44 0.59 14.02 -2.86
CA VAL A 44 1.28 14.90 -1.92
C VAL A 44 1.43 16.31 -2.48
N TRP A 45 1.77 16.43 -3.76
CA TRP A 45 1.93 17.73 -4.42
C TRP A 45 0.61 18.50 -4.50
N GLN A 46 -0.49 17.80 -4.76
CA GLN A 46 -1.84 18.37 -4.74
C GLN A 46 -2.37 18.65 -3.32
N LYS A 47 -1.61 18.31 -2.27
CA LYS A 47 -1.97 18.47 -0.85
C LYS A 47 -3.23 17.68 -0.42
N GLU A 48 -3.63 16.70 -1.22
CA GLU A 48 -4.72 15.78 -0.89
C GLU A 48 -4.34 14.86 0.27
N VAL A 49 -3.06 14.47 0.31
CA VAL A 49 -2.48 13.60 1.35
C VAL A 49 -1.16 14.19 1.83
N LYS A 50 -0.89 14.14 3.13
CA LYS A 50 0.42 14.54 3.67
C LYS A 50 1.39 13.36 3.61
N PHE A 51 2.67 13.64 3.36
CA PHE A 51 3.72 12.62 3.36
C PHE A 51 3.69 11.73 4.61
N ASN A 52 3.52 12.31 5.81
CA ASN A 52 3.44 11.56 7.06
C ASN A 52 2.26 10.58 7.13
N GLN A 53 1.15 10.86 6.44
CA GLN A 53 0.00 9.97 6.39
C GLN A 53 0.27 8.73 5.53
N ILE A 54 1.23 8.82 4.60
CA ILE A 54 1.72 7.68 3.80
C ILE A 54 2.85 6.97 4.53
N ALA A 55 3.83 7.73 5.04
CA ALA A 55 5.03 7.16 5.65
C ALA A 55 4.71 6.32 6.91
N PHE A 56 3.76 6.75 7.74
CA PHE A 56 3.48 6.07 9.00
C PHE A 56 2.88 4.66 8.81
N PRO A 57 1.83 4.45 7.99
CA PRO A 57 1.32 3.10 7.72
C PRO A 57 2.33 2.23 6.95
N VAL A 58 3.12 2.80 6.04
CA VAL A 58 4.21 2.08 5.35
C VAL A 58 5.21 1.51 6.36
N CYS A 59 5.71 2.34 7.29
CA CYS A 59 6.67 1.90 8.30
C CYS A 59 6.09 0.82 9.22
N ILE A 60 4.84 0.97 9.67
CA ILE A 60 4.17 -0.04 10.50
C ILE A 60 4.04 -1.36 9.73
N GLY A 61 3.53 -1.29 8.49
CA GLY A 61 3.32 -2.45 7.65
C GLY A 61 4.59 -3.24 7.41
N ILE A 62 5.66 -2.57 6.96
CA ILE A 62 6.96 -3.20 6.75
C ILE A 62 7.52 -3.78 8.05
N SER A 63 7.35 -3.10 9.19
CA SER A 63 7.84 -3.60 10.48
C SER A 63 7.11 -4.88 10.89
N VAL A 64 5.78 -4.90 10.73
CA VAL A 64 4.96 -6.09 11.00
C VAL A 64 5.36 -7.24 10.09
N ASP A 65 5.47 -6.99 8.78
CA ASP A 65 5.87 -8.02 7.82
C ASP A 65 7.28 -8.54 8.10
N SER A 66 8.22 -7.65 8.45
CA SER A 66 9.58 -8.04 8.83
C SER A 66 9.60 -8.92 10.09
N ILE A 67 8.75 -8.62 11.08
CA ILE A 67 8.61 -9.44 12.30
C ILE A 67 8.01 -10.81 11.92
N LEU A 68 6.97 -10.85 11.10
CA LEU A 68 6.34 -12.10 10.66
C LEU A 68 7.30 -12.97 9.84
N THR A 69 8.15 -12.36 9.00
CA THR A 69 9.21 -13.07 8.28
C THR A 69 10.30 -13.56 9.22
N ALA A 70 10.73 -12.75 10.20
CA ALA A 70 11.73 -13.16 11.18
C ALA A 70 11.22 -14.31 12.09
N LEU A 71 9.91 -14.37 12.34
CA LEU A 71 9.25 -15.48 13.04
C LEU A 71 9.05 -16.72 12.16
N GLY A 72 9.39 -16.66 10.87
CA GLY A 72 9.23 -17.77 9.92
C GLY A 72 7.80 -18.00 9.46
N ILE A 73 6.87 -17.09 9.79
CA ILE A 73 5.46 -17.15 9.35
C ILE A 73 5.37 -16.82 7.87
N PHE A 74 6.08 -15.79 7.42
CA PHE A 74 6.25 -15.47 6.01
C PHE A 74 7.60 -15.99 5.52
N GLN A 75 7.58 -16.74 4.43
CA GLN A 75 8.77 -17.27 3.78
C GLN A 75 8.86 -16.68 2.38
N PHE A 76 9.87 -15.84 2.16
CA PHE A 76 10.14 -15.22 0.87
C PHE A 76 11.42 -15.86 0.31
N GLU A 77 11.26 -16.76 -0.67
CA GLU A 77 12.36 -17.57 -1.22
C GLU A 77 13.42 -16.74 -1.97
N GLU A 78 13.07 -15.56 -2.47
CA GLU A 78 13.92 -14.74 -3.33
C GLU A 78 14.15 -13.33 -2.80
N THR A 79 14.79 -13.21 -1.63
CA THR A 79 15.17 -11.87 -1.17
C THR A 79 16.43 -11.84 -0.31
N MET A 80 17.33 -10.90 -0.66
CA MET A 80 18.49 -10.51 0.18
C MET A 80 18.07 -9.64 1.38
N LEU A 81 16.84 -9.11 1.35
CA LEU A 81 16.22 -8.28 2.38
C LEU A 81 15.21 -9.10 3.21
N LEU A 82 14.89 -8.66 4.43
CA LEU A 82 13.84 -9.28 5.26
C LEU A 82 12.46 -9.25 4.61
N VAL A 83 12.19 -8.29 3.73
CA VAL A 83 10.91 -8.11 3.04
C VAL A 83 11.18 -7.74 1.58
N PRO A 84 10.48 -8.33 0.60
CA PRO A 84 10.69 -8.03 -0.81
C PRO A 84 10.21 -6.64 -1.20
N LEU A 85 10.90 -6.04 -2.19
CA LEU A 85 10.65 -4.68 -2.63
C LEU A 85 9.19 -4.49 -3.10
N TRP A 86 8.60 -5.49 -3.76
CA TRP A 86 7.21 -5.40 -4.20
C TRP A 86 6.23 -5.22 -3.06
N LEU A 87 6.50 -5.81 -1.89
CA LEU A 87 5.67 -5.63 -0.71
C LEU A 87 5.81 -4.22 -0.13
N VAL A 88 7.02 -3.66 -0.15
CA VAL A 88 7.28 -2.26 0.24
C VAL A 88 6.50 -1.27 -0.64
N PHE A 89 6.55 -1.45 -1.96
CA PHE A 89 5.80 -0.60 -2.89
C PHE A 89 4.29 -0.80 -2.77
N LEU A 90 3.83 -2.03 -2.52
CA LEU A 90 2.44 -2.32 -2.23
C LEU A 90 1.96 -1.58 -0.98
N TRP A 91 2.78 -1.50 0.08
CA TRP A 91 2.49 -0.70 1.26
C TRP A 91 2.35 0.79 0.97
N ILE A 92 3.20 1.35 0.09
CA ILE A 92 3.09 2.74 -0.34
C ILE A 92 1.76 2.97 -1.06
N ALA A 93 1.45 2.11 -2.04
CA ALA A 93 0.19 2.18 -2.78
C ALA A 93 -1.01 2.08 -1.82
N PHE A 94 -1.01 1.08 -0.93
CA PHE A 94 -2.07 0.85 0.05
C PHE A 94 -2.26 2.03 0.99
N SER A 95 -1.16 2.66 1.44
CA SER A 95 -1.21 3.82 2.33
C SER A 95 -1.86 5.03 1.68
N THR A 96 -1.67 5.24 0.37
CA THR A 96 -2.36 6.33 -0.34
C THR A 96 -3.88 6.13 -0.36
N THR A 97 -4.35 4.90 -0.54
CA THR A 97 -5.77 4.54 -0.53
C THR A 97 -6.35 4.62 0.89
N LEU A 98 -5.60 4.12 1.87
CA LEU A 98 -5.94 4.27 3.28
C LEU A 98 -6.15 5.74 3.63
N CYS A 99 -5.30 6.66 3.18
CA CYS A 99 -5.49 8.08 3.48
C CYS A 99 -6.86 8.60 2.99
N HIS A 100 -7.28 8.24 1.79
CA HIS A 100 -8.59 8.63 1.26
C HIS A 100 -9.76 7.95 2.01
N SER A 101 -9.62 6.67 2.35
CA SER A 101 -10.65 5.93 3.11
C SER A 101 -10.73 6.36 4.57
N LEU A 102 -9.59 6.68 5.19
CA LEU A 102 -9.50 7.21 6.55
C LEU A 102 -9.93 8.67 6.65
N LEU A 103 -9.75 9.49 5.61
CA LEU A 103 -10.37 10.83 5.60
C LEU A 103 -11.90 10.72 5.67
N PHE A 104 -12.48 9.67 5.08
CA PHE A 104 -13.91 9.36 5.18
C PHE A 104 -14.29 8.75 6.54
N ILE A 105 -13.43 7.91 7.12
CA ILE A 105 -13.66 7.21 8.41
C ILE A 105 -13.17 8.01 9.64
N GLY A 106 -12.45 9.11 9.43
CA GLY A 106 -11.60 9.85 10.39
C GLY A 106 -12.30 10.43 11.63
N ARG A 107 -13.59 10.15 11.79
CA ARG A 107 -14.36 10.42 13.00
C ARG A 107 -14.20 9.32 14.06
N ASN A 108 -13.70 8.12 13.70
CA ASN A 108 -13.54 7.02 14.65
C ASN A 108 -12.22 6.24 14.46
N LYS A 109 -11.21 6.57 15.29
CA LYS A 109 -9.85 5.98 15.24
C LYS A 109 -9.84 4.46 15.47
N LEU A 110 -10.83 3.90 16.15
CA LEU A 110 -10.92 2.46 16.39
C LEU A 110 -11.32 1.70 15.12
N ALA A 111 -12.24 2.25 14.31
CA ALA A 111 -12.68 1.64 13.06
C ALA A 111 -11.54 1.53 12.03
N VAL A 112 -10.57 2.44 12.09
CA VAL A 112 -9.36 2.42 11.27
C VAL A 112 -8.49 1.21 11.59
N VAL A 113 -8.27 0.95 12.89
CA VAL A 113 -7.44 -0.15 13.36
C VAL A 113 -8.08 -1.49 13.02
N THR A 114 -9.39 -1.62 13.23
CA THR A 114 -10.11 -2.88 12.94
C THR A 114 -10.17 -3.17 11.43
N THR A 115 -10.40 -2.15 10.61
CA THR A 115 -10.48 -2.34 9.15
C THR A 115 -9.10 -2.66 8.57
N GLY A 116 -8.03 -2.02 9.05
CA GLY A 116 -6.66 -2.41 8.72
C GLY A 116 -6.40 -3.86 9.11
N ALA A 117 -6.69 -4.24 10.36
CA ALA A 117 -6.47 -5.59 10.86
C ALA A 117 -7.23 -6.70 10.10
N ILE A 118 -8.31 -6.38 9.38
CA ILE A 118 -9.07 -7.33 8.54
C ILE A 118 -8.61 -7.29 7.08
N ALA A 119 -8.30 -6.10 6.55
CA ALA A 119 -7.81 -5.93 5.18
C ALA A 119 -6.39 -6.49 5.00
N LEU A 120 -5.53 -6.38 6.02
CA LEU A 120 -4.17 -6.92 5.99
C LEU A 120 -4.16 -8.46 5.78
N PRO A 121 -4.87 -9.30 6.57
CA PRO A 121 -4.92 -10.75 6.35
C PRO A 121 -5.51 -11.16 5.00
N LEU A 122 -6.55 -10.46 4.53
CA LEU A 122 -7.17 -10.76 3.24
C LEU A 122 -6.21 -10.55 2.06
N ASN A 123 -5.31 -9.57 2.18
CA ASN A 123 -4.25 -9.30 1.21
C ASN A 123 -3.32 -10.51 1.00
N TYR A 124 -3.14 -11.34 2.04
CA TYR A 124 -2.28 -12.52 2.03
C TYR A 124 -3.02 -13.83 1.68
N THR A 125 -4.34 -13.88 1.78
CA THR A 125 -5.11 -15.10 1.44
C THR A 125 -5.43 -15.26 -0.05
N ILE A 126 -5.28 -14.20 -0.84
CA ILE A 126 -5.63 -14.17 -2.26
C ILE A 126 -4.37 -14.25 -3.16
N GLY A 127 -3.15 -14.14 -2.59
CA GLY A 127 -1.89 -14.09 -3.33
C GLY A 127 -0.83 -15.09 -2.87
#